data_AF-A0A4Q5QSX7-F1
#
_entry.id   AF-A0A4Q5QSX7-F1
#
_cell.length_a   1.000
_cell.length_b   1.000
_cell.length_c   1.000
_cell.angle_alpha   90.00
_cell.angle_beta   90.00
_cell.angle_gamma   90.00
#
_symmetry.space_group_name_H-M   'P 1'
#
loop_
_entity.id
_entity.type
_entity.pdbx_description
1 polymer ?
#
loop_
_entity_poly.entity_id
_entity_poly.type
_entity_poly.pdbx_seq_one_letter_code
_entity_poly.pdbx_strand_id
1 'polypeptide(L)' 'MAGRRKVLSPDHIRALIKEAIGIIEGDHAIQAEAAAEIAALEVANTSSNLEPRPKRSTRT' A
#
# COMPACT_ATOMS: atom_id res chain seq x y z
N MET A 1 -5.35 -22.34 -8.14
CA MET A 1 -4.89 -20.95 -8.38
C MET A 1 -4.16 -20.46 -7.15
N ALA A 2 -2.82 -20.55 -7.12
CA ALA A 2 -2.05 -19.94 -6.04
C ALA A 2 -2.08 -18.43 -6.28
N GLY A 3 -3.03 -17.74 -5.64
CA GLY A 3 -3.09 -16.29 -5.68
C GLY A 3 -1.72 -15.74 -5.28
N ARG A 4 -1.11 -14.92 -6.15
CA ARG A 4 0.09 -14.15 -5.79
C ARG A 4 -0.21 -13.50 -4.44
N ARG A 5 0.52 -13.93 -3.39
CA ARG A 5 0.48 -13.23 -2.11
C ARG A 5 0.87 -11.80 -2.44
N LYS A 6 -0.06 -10.85 -2.29
CA LYS A 6 0.24 -9.42 -2.41
C LYS A 6 1.21 -9.13 -1.27
N VAL A 7 2.51 -9.25 -1.57
CA VAL A 7 3.55 -8.83 -0.64
C VAL A 7 3.40 -7.31 -0.54
N LEU A 8 3.13 -6.84 0.67
CA LEU A 8 3.05 -5.41 0.95
C LEU A 8 4.38 -4.75 0.54
N SER A 9 4.32 -3.54 -0.02
CA SER A 9 5.54 -2.80 -0.32
C SER A 9 6.31 -2.52 0.98
N PRO A 10 7.65 -2.38 0.91
CA PRO A 10 8.44 -2.01 2.08
C PRO A 10 7.93 -0.76 2.80
N ASP A 11 7.44 0.22 2.04
CA ASP A 11 6.89 1.46 2.60
C ASP A 11 5.59 1.20 3.37
N HIS A 12 4.74 0.32 2.86
CA HIS A 12 3.50 -0.06 3.54
C HIS A 12 3.81 -0.82 4.84
N ILE A 13 4.83 -1.68 4.83
CA ILE A 13 5.29 -2.37 6.05
C ILE A 13 5.83 -1.37 7.07
N ARG A 14 6.59 -0.36 6.65
CA ARG A 14 7.13 0.67 7.55
C ARG A 14 6.01 1.49 8.20
N ALA A 15 5.01 1.89 7.42
CA ALA A 15 3.87 2.65 7.94
C ALA A 15 3.05 1.81 8.95
N LEU A 16 2.84 0.52 8.70
CA LEU A 16 2.19 -0.38 9.67
C LEU A 16 2.99 -0.55 10.96
N ILE A 17 4.32 -0.65 10.87
CA ILE A 17 5.18 -0.71 12.06
C ILE A 17 5.08 0.58 12.86
N LYS A 18 5.07 1.74 12.19
CA LYS A 18 4.92 3.05 12.82
C LYS A 18 3.57 3.18 13.54
N GLU A 19 2.48 2.74 12.90
CA GLU A 19 1.16 2.70 13.52
C GLU A 19 1.14 1.83 14.78
N ALA A 20 1.73 0.64 14.71
CA ALA A 20 1.83 -0.26 15.86
C ALA A 20 2.62 0.33 17.03
N ILE A 21 3.72 1.04 16.76
CA ILE A 21 4.49 1.75 17.78
C ILE A 21 3.62 2.82 18.44
N GLY A 22 2.93 3.66 17.65
CA GLY A 22 2.04 4.70 18.20
C GLY A 22 0.93 4.12 19.08
N ILE A 23 0.35 2.97 18.71
CA ILE A 23 -0.67 2.28 19.53
C ILE A 23 -0.06 1.76 20.85
N ILE A 24 1.11 1.13 20.80
CA ILE A 24 1.78 0.57 21.98
C ILE A 24 2.20 1.66 22.95
N GLU A 25 2.70 2.79 22.43
CA GLU A 25 3.18 3.93 23.22
C GLU A 25 2.03 4.85 23.67
N GLY A 26 0.84 4.73 23.07
CA GLY A 26 -0.27 5.66 23.28
C GLY A 26 -0.04 7.03 22.65
N ASP A 27 0.86 7.13 21.67
CA ASP A 27 1.15 8.36 20.94
C ASP A 27 0.22 8.49 19.72
N HIS A 28 -0.84 9.28 19.91
CA HIS A 28 -1.83 9.57 18.87
C HIS A 28 -1.27 10.38 17.70
N ALA A 29 -0.19 11.14 17.88
CA ALA A 29 0.43 11.89 16.79
C ALA A 29 1.15 10.93 15.83
N ILE A 30 1.92 9.98 16.38
CA ILE A 30 2.58 8.93 15.60
C ILE A 30 1.54 8.04 14.90
N GLN A 31 0.46 7.70 15.59
CA GLN A 31 -0.64 6.92 15.00
C GLN A 31 -1.30 7.64 13.83
N ALA A 32 -1.61 8.93 13.99
CA ALA A 32 -2.25 9.72 12.93
C ALA A 32 -1.34 9.92 11.71
N GLU A 33 -0.04 10.10 11.93
CA GLU A 33 0.95 10.21 10.86
C GLU A 33 1.06 8.90 10.08
N ALA A 34 1.15 7.77 10.78
CA ALA A 34 1.19 6.45 10.15
C ALA A 34 -0.07 6.14 9.34
N ALA A 35 -1.25 6.49 9.86
CA ALA A 35 -2.51 6.33 9.15
C ALA A 35 -2.56 7.15 7.85
N ALA A 36 -2.02 8.38 7.86
CA ALA A 36 -1.92 9.21 6.67
C ALA A 36 -0.95 8.60 5.62
N GLU A 37 0.19 8.05 6.06
CA GLU A 37 1.13 7.35 5.18
C GLU A 37 0.50 6.11 4.52
N ILE A 38 -0.23 5.29 5.30
CA ILE A 38 -0.96 4.12 4.77
C ILE A 38 -1.96 4.56 3.70
N ALA A 39 -2.79 5.56 4.00
CA ALA A 39 -3.80 6.06 3.06
C ALA A 39 -3.15 6.58 1.76
N ALA A 40 -2.04 7.31 1.86
CA ALA A 40 -1.33 7.82 0.69
C ALA A 40 -0.76 6.68 -0.18
N LEU A 41 -0.19 5.64 0.44
CA LEU A 41 0.35 4.48 -0.26
C LEU A 41 -0.74 3.66 -0.95
N GLU A 42 -1.91 3.52 -0.34
CA GLU A 42 -3.06 2.83 -0.94
C GLU A 42 -3.61 3.60 -2.15
N VAL A 43 -3.71 4.92 -2.06
CA VAL A 43 -4.09 5.79 -3.19
C VAL A 43 -3.06 5.71 -4.32
N ALA A 44 -1.76 5.71 -4.02
CA ALA A 44 -0.72 5.55 -5.02
C ALA A 44 -0.76 4.17 -5.69
N ASN A 45 -1.04 3.10 -4.94
CA ASN A 45 -1.11 1.75 -5.48
C ASN A 45 -2.35 1.57 -6.37
N THR A 46 -3.48 2.18 -6.01
CA THR A 46 -4.70 2.16 -6.83
C THR A 46 -4.57 2.98 -8.12
N SER A 47 -3.88 4.11 -8.11
CA SER A 47 -3.64 4.91 -9.33
C SER A 47 -2.67 4.22 -10.30
N SER A 48 -1.65 3.52 -9.78
CA SER A 48 -0.69 2.75 -10.60
C SER A 48 -1.30 1.55 -11.33
N ASN A 49 -2.48 1.08 -10.89
CA ASN A 49 -3.18 -0.05 -11.48
C ASN A 49 -4.22 0.37 -12.54
N LEU A 50 -4.33 1.68 -12.84
CA LEU A 50 -5.26 2.18 -13.85
C LEU A 50 -4.71 2.18 -15.27
N GLU A 51 -3.47 1.77 -15.53
CA GLU A 51 -3.05 1.55 -16.92
C GLU A 51 -3.79 0.33 -17.48
N PRO A 52 -4.75 0.52 -18.42
CA PRO A 52 -5.33 -0.60 -19.13
C PRO A 52 -4.22 -1.11 -20.03
N ARG A 53 -3.56 -2.19 -19.61
CA ARG A 53 -2.57 -2.92 -20.41
C ARG A 53 -3.13 -3.04 -21.84
N PRO A 54 -2.54 -2.36 -22.85
CA PRO A 54 -3.07 -2.47 -24.20
C PRO A 54 -2.92 -3.93 -24.58
N LYS A 55 -4.05 -4.61 -24.80
CA LYS A 55 -4.07 -5.95 -25.38
C LYS A 55 -3.37 -5.80 -26.74
N ARG A 56 -2.10 -6.20 -26.80
CA ARG A 56 -1.36 -6.37 -28.05
C ARG A 56 -2.08 -7.49 -28.80
N SER A 57 -3.08 -7.08 -29.58
CA SER A 57 -3.78 -7.94 -30.52
C SER A 57 -2.78 -8.28 -31.60
N THR A 58 -2.13 -9.44 -31.45
CA THR A 58 -1.37 -10.08 -32.52
C THR A 58 -2.35 -10.47 -33.60
N ARG A 59 -2.37 -9.64 -34.65
CA ARG A 59 -2.97 -9.93 -35.93
C ARG A 59 -2.15 -11.02 -36.62
N THR A 60 -2.76 -12.18 -36.85
CA THR A 60 -2.39 -13.15 -37.89
C THR A 60 -3.66 -13.74 -38.45
#